data_AF-A0A944FLY6-F1
#
_entry.id   AF-A0A944FLY6-F1
#
_cell.length_a   1.000
_cell.length_b   1.000
_cell.length_c   1.000
_cell.angle_alpha   90.00
_cell.angle_beta   90.00
_cell.angle_gamma   90.00
#
_symmetry.space_group_name_H-M   'P 1'
#
loop_
_entity.id
_entity.type
_entity.pdbx_description
1 polymer ?
#
loop_
_entity_poly.entity_id
_entity_poly.type
_entity_poly.pdbx_seq_one_letter_code
_entity_poly.pdbx_strand_id
1 'polypeptide(L)'
;MLVNIPAAKCIGINAIPINVEVDIVPGIGIHLVGLADTAVKESLLRTVTALQALDYKIPGRKIVINLAPADIHKSGSGFDLPIAIGILAASGQCVFPSLSDFLV
;
A
#
# COMPACT_ATOMS: atom_id res chain seq x y z
N MET A 1 -11.96 7.29 -0.37
CA MET A 1 -12.15 6.55 -1.63
C MET A 1 -11.25 5.35 -1.53
N LEU A 2 -11.83 4.16 -1.50
CA LEU A 2 -11.08 2.92 -1.41
C LEU A 2 -10.42 2.62 -2.76
N VAL A 3 -9.11 2.42 -2.76
CA VAL A 3 -8.34 1.96 -3.92
C VAL A 3 -7.76 0.59 -3.60
N ASN A 4 -7.97 -0.35 -4.52
CA ASN A 4 -7.47 -1.72 -4.41
C ASN A 4 -6.37 -1.94 -5.45
N ILE A 5 -5.24 -2.46 -4.99
CA ILE A 5 -4.06 -2.73 -5.81
C ILE A 5 -3.71 -4.21 -5.66
N PRO A 6 -3.90 -5.02 -6.72
CA PRO A 6 -3.47 -6.42 -6.70
C PRO A 6 -1.95 -6.50 -6.60
N ALA A 7 -1.48 -7.29 -5.67
CA ALA A 7 -0.09 -7.54 -5.39
C ALA A 7 0.16 -9.03 -5.12
N ALA A 8 1.41 -9.42 -4.93
CA ALA A 8 1.73 -10.77 -4.51
C ALA A 8 2.84 -10.83 -3.47
N LYS A 9 2.77 -11.86 -2.63
CA LYS A 9 3.84 -12.27 -1.75
C LYS A 9 4.37 -13.62 -2.17
N CYS A 10 5.69 -13.73 -2.35
CA CYS A 10 6.33 -15.00 -2.59
C CYS A 10 6.54 -15.77 -1.27
N ILE A 11 6.10 -17.03 -1.24
CA ILE A 11 6.43 -18.00 -0.19
C ILE A 11 7.10 -19.20 -0.86
N GLY A 12 8.43 -19.27 -0.76
CA GLY A 12 9.23 -20.20 -1.55
C GLY A 12 9.06 -19.91 -3.04
N ILE A 13 8.55 -20.89 -3.79
CA ILE A 13 8.27 -20.77 -5.23
C ILE A 13 6.83 -20.32 -5.55
N ASN A 14 5.98 -20.20 -4.53
CA ASN A 14 4.56 -19.89 -4.72
C ASN A 14 4.34 -18.38 -4.58
N ALA A 15 3.65 -17.79 -5.56
CA ALA A 15 3.13 -16.43 -5.45
C ALA A 15 1.71 -16.48 -4.86
N ILE A 16 1.54 -15.87 -3.68
CA ILE A 16 0.25 -15.75 -3.01
C ILE A 16 -0.31 -14.36 -3.32
N PRO A 17 -1.53 -14.27 -3.87
CA PRO A 17 -2.15 -12.97 -4.16
C PRO A 17 -2.44 -12.23 -2.86
N ILE A 18 -2.04 -10.96 -2.82
CA ILE A 18 -2.31 -10.00 -1.74
C ILE A 18 -3.05 -8.82 -2.36
N ASN A 19 -4.08 -8.31 -1.70
CA ASN A 19 -4.70 -7.05 -2.11
C ASN A 19 -4.24 -5.96 -1.16
N VAL A 20 -3.62 -4.91 -1.70
CA VAL A 20 -3.27 -3.71 -0.94
C VAL A 20 -4.41 -2.71 -1.11
N GLU A 21 -5.09 -2.41 -0.02
CA GLU A 21 -6.26 -1.56 -0.01
C GLU A 21 -5.92 -0.27 0.72
N VAL A 22 -6.06 0.87 0.04
CA VAL A 22 -5.77 2.18 0.60
C VAL A 22 -7.04 3.02 0.61
N ASP A 23 -7.39 3.53 1.78
CA ASP A 23 -8.49 4.49 1.94
C ASP A 23 -8.02 5.72 2.71
N ILE A 24 -8.58 6.87 2.33
CA ILE A 24 -8.31 8.16 2.96
C ILE A 24 -9.63 8.69 3.51
N VAL A 25 -9.68 8.79 4.84
CA VAL A 25 -10.87 9.17 5.60
C VAL A 25 -10.58 10.37 6.51
N PRO A 26 -11.61 11.06 7.04
CA PRO A 26 -11.41 12.11 8.03
C PRO A 26 -10.64 11.59 9.26
N GLY A 27 -9.73 12.41 9.80
CA GLY A 27 -8.86 12.07 10.92
C GLY A 27 -7.39 12.34 10.62
N ILE A 28 -6.47 11.82 11.42
CA ILE A 28 -5.02 12.02 11.29
C ILE A 28 -4.32 10.67 11.51
N GLY A 29 -3.22 10.44 10.79
CA GLY A 29 -2.33 9.30 10.99
C GLY A 29 -2.34 8.30 9.84
N ILE A 30 -1.27 7.51 9.76
CA ILE A 30 -1.14 6.41 8.79
C ILE A 30 -1.21 5.10 9.55
N HIS A 31 -2.13 4.23 9.17
CA HIS A 31 -2.37 2.96 9.81
C HIS A 31 -2.14 1.82 8.81
N LEU A 32 -1.24 0.89 9.16
CA LEU A 32 -0.98 -0.31 8.40
C LEU A 32 -1.52 -1.53 9.16
N VAL A 33 -2.43 -2.27 8.54
CA VAL A 33 -3.12 -3.43 9.15
C VAL A 33 -3.07 -4.64 8.21
N GLY A 34 -3.26 -5.84 8.77
CA GLY A 34 -3.20 -7.12 8.02
C GLY A 34 -1.97 -7.97 8.29
N LEU A 35 -1.52 -8.04 9.56
CA LEU A 35 -0.36 -8.83 10.03
C LEU A 35 0.95 -8.51 9.28
N ALA A 36 1.23 -7.22 9.14
CA ALA A 36 2.47 -6.70 8.58
C ALA A 36 3.64 -6.84 9.57
N ASP A 37 4.76 -7.40 9.10
CA ASP A 37 6.01 -7.48 9.86
C ASP A 37 6.78 -6.15 9.88
N THR A 38 7.97 -6.16 10.47
CA THR A 38 8.85 -4.98 10.54
C THR A 38 9.29 -4.51 9.16
N ALA A 39 9.62 -5.41 8.25
CA ALA A 39 10.08 -5.04 6.89
C ALA A 39 8.98 -4.31 6.10
N VAL A 40 7.72 -4.72 6.25
CA VAL A 40 6.59 -4.03 5.63
C VAL A 40 6.35 -2.65 6.27
N LYS A 41 6.55 -2.51 7.58
CA LYS A 41 6.46 -1.20 8.25
C LYS A 41 7.57 -0.25 7.81
N GLU A 42 8.80 -0.75 7.66
CA GLU A 42 9.91 0.02 7.09
C GLU A 42 9.67 0.37 5.61
N SER A 43 9.07 -0.56 4.86
CA SER A 43 8.62 -0.34 3.48
C SER A 43 7.66 0.86 3.38
N LEU A 44 6.67 0.95 4.28
CA LEU A 44 5.79 2.11 4.37
C LEU A 44 6.57 3.42 4.61
N LEU A 45 7.52 3.42 5.56
CA LEU A 45 8.32 4.62 5.86
C LEU A 45 9.19 5.04 4.67
N ARG A 46 9.80 4.09 3.96
CA ARG A 46 10.58 4.35 2.73
C ARG A 46 9.69 4.90 1.62
N THR A 47 8.50 4.33 1.47
CA THR A 47 7.51 4.78 0.48
C THR A 47 7.08 6.22 0.72
N VAL A 48 6.75 6.55 1.98
CA VAL A 48 6.38 7.92 2.38
C VAL A 48 7.51 8.90 2.09
N THR A 49 8.74 8.56 2.49
CA THR A 49 9.93 9.39 2.25
C THR A 49 10.18 9.60 0.75
N ALA A 50 10.07 8.53 -0.05
CA ALA A 50 10.27 8.58 -1.49
C ALA A 50 9.22 9.46 -2.19
N LEU A 51 7.94 9.33 -1.81
CA LEU A 51 6.88 10.17 -2.35
C LEU A 51 7.12 11.65 -2.03
N GLN A 52 7.50 11.97 -0.79
CA GLN A 52 7.82 13.35 -0.39
C GLN A 52 9.02 13.92 -1.15
N ALA A 53 10.07 13.11 -1.37
CA ALA A 53 11.25 13.52 -2.13
C ALA A 53 10.95 13.79 -3.63
N LEU A 54 9.85 13.22 -4.14
CA LEU A 54 9.34 13.43 -5.49
C LEU A 54 8.27 14.54 -5.56
N ASP A 55 8.17 15.38 -4.52
CA ASP A 55 7.18 16.46 -4.39
C ASP A 55 5.71 16.01 -4.35
N TYR A 56 5.44 14.71 -4.14
CA TYR A 56 4.08 14.25 -3.84
C TYR A 56 3.70 14.55 -2.40
N LYS A 57 2.43 14.90 -2.21
CA LYS A 57 1.89 15.24 -0.90
C LYS A 57 1.44 13.98 -0.18
N ILE A 58 1.83 13.82 1.07
CA ILE A 58 1.19 12.87 1.96
C ILE A 58 -0.02 13.58 2.57
N PRO A 59 -1.25 13.12 2.30
CA PRO A 59 -2.45 13.79 2.79
C PRO A 59 -2.42 13.92 4.31
N GLY A 60 -2.66 15.12 4.83
CA GLY A 60 -2.85 15.39 6.26
C GLY A 60 -4.20 14.87 6.79
N ARG A 61 -4.56 13.65 6.40
CA ARG A 61 -5.80 12.94 6.74
C ARG A 61 -5.45 11.56 7.29
N LYS A 62 -6.44 10.83 7.77
CA LYS A 62 -6.24 9.44 8.17
C LYS A 62 -6.10 8.57 6.92
N ILE A 63 -4.96 7.91 6.77
CA ILE A 63 -4.69 6.96 5.70
C ILE A 63 -4.72 5.56 6.32
N VAL A 64 -5.57 4.69 5.79
CA VAL A 64 -5.66 3.29 6.22
C VAL A 64 -5.19 2.42 5.07
N ILE A 65 -4.16 1.60 5.34
CA ILE A 65 -3.57 0.66 4.41
C ILE A 65 -3.84 -0.74 4.97
N ASN A 66 -4.66 -1.51 4.29
CA ASN A 66 -5.01 -2.87 4.64
C ASN A 66 -4.37 -3.86 3.67
N LEU A 67 -3.72 -4.90 4.21
CA LEU A 67 -3.12 -5.98 3.44
C LEU A 67 -3.99 -7.23 3.57
N ALA A 68 -4.83 -7.49 2.56
CA ALA A 68 -5.71 -8.66 2.52
C ALA A 68 -5.02 -9.84 1.78
N PRO A 69 -5.23 -11.11 2.20
CA PRO A 69 -6.15 -11.55 3.24
C PRO A 69 -5.49 -11.53 4.64
N ALA A 70 -6.19 -11.06 5.68
CA ALA A 70 -5.60 -10.69 6.96
C ALA A 70 -5.01 -11.85 7.80
N ASP A 71 -5.32 -13.09 7.45
CA ASP A 71 -4.86 -14.34 8.07
C ASP A 71 -3.42 -14.72 7.68
N ILE A 72 -2.91 -14.17 6.57
CA ILE A 72 -1.54 -14.40 6.10
C ILE A 72 -0.62 -13.32 6.64
N HIS A 73 0.52 -13.71 7.21
CA HIS A 73 1.57 -12.77 7.60
C HIS A 73 2.20 -12.12 6.36
N LYS A 74 2.31 -10.79 6.32
CA LYS A 74 2.99 -10.09 5.22
C LYS A 74 4.39 -9.75 5.69
N SER A 75 5.36 -10.30 4.96
CA SER A 75 6.78 -10.12 5.25
C SER A 75 7.54 -9.78 4.00
N GLY A 76 8.65 -9.05 4.19
CA GLY A 76 9.50 -8.56 3.11
C GLY A 76 9.13 -7.15 2.63
N SER A 77 9.91 -6.65 1.66
CA SER A 77 9.84 -5.27 1.16
C SER A 77 9.02 -5.10 -0.12
N GLY A 78 8.37 -6.15 -0.63
CA GLY A 78 7.66 -6.13 -1.91
C GLY A 78 6.41 -5.23 -1.96
N PHE A 79 6.08 -4.53 -0.88
CA PHE A 79 4.87 -3.71 -0.79
C PHE A 79 5.11 -2.21 -1.03
N ASP A 80 6.36 -1.78 -1.27
CA ASP A 80 6.70 -0.36 -1.48
C ASP A 80 5.85 0.27 -2.60
N LEU A 81 5.88 -0.36 -3.79
CA LEU A 81 5.19 0.13 -4.98
C LEU A 81 3.66 0.09 -4.86
N PRO A 82 3.00 -1.02 -4.46
CA PRO A 82 1.54 -1.02 -4.37
C PRO A 82 1.02 -0.06 -3.30
N ILE A 83 1.76 0.14 -2.20
CA ILE A 83 1.43 1.17 -1.20
C ILE A 83 1.54 2.58 -1.80
N ALA A 84 2.62 2.86 -2.55
CA ALA A 84 2.82 4.16 -3.19
C ALA A 84 1.68 4.50 -4.15
N ILE A 85 1.36 3.56 -5.03
CA ILE A 85 0.26 3.69 -6.01
C ILE A 85 -1.06 3.94 -5.28
N GLY A 86 -1.36 3.17 -4.23
CA GLY A 86 -2.60 3.34 -3.49
C GLY A 86 -2.73 4.70 -2.81
N ILE A 87 -1.65 5.22 -2.22
CA ILE A 87 -1.65 6.58 -1.63
C ILE A 87 -1.89 7.63 -2.72
N LEU A 88 -1.20 7.55 -3.86
CA LEU A 88 -1.32 8.51 -4.95
C LEU A 88 -2.71 8.49 -5.61
N ALA A 89 -3.26 7.29 -5.83
CA ALA A 89 -4.58 7.09 -6.39
C ALA A 89 -5.68 7.58 -5.43
N ALA A 90 -5.64 7.16 -4.15
CA ALA A 90 -6.66 7.51 -3.17
C ALA A 90 -6.64 9.01 -2.84
N SER A 91 -5.48 9.66 -2.96
CA SER A 91 -5.33 11.11 -2.78
C SER A 91 -5.70 11.93 -4.02
N GLY A 92 -5.97 11.29 -5.16
CA GLY A 92 -6.29 11.95 -6.42
C GLY A 92 -5.11 12.68 -7.07
N GLN A 93 -3.88 12.40 -6.63
CA GLN A 93 -2.67 13.01 -7.22
C GLN A 93 -2.26 12.34 -8.54
N CYS A 94 -2.62 11.06 -8.72
CA CYS A 94 -2.39 10.33 -9.95
C CYS A 94 -3.62 9.48 -10.30
N VAL A 95 -3.85 9.31 -11.61
CA VAL A 95 -4.88 8.41 -12.13
C VAL A 95 -4.17 7.23 -12.77
N PHE A 96 -4.49 6.03 -12.30
CA PHE A 96 -3.96 4.79 -12.83
C PHE A 96 -5.11 4.00 -13.48
N PRO A 97 -5.35 4.17 -14.80
CA PRO A 97 -6.33 3.36 -15.50
C PRO A 97 -5.88 1.89 -15.46
N SER A 98 -6.83 0.96 -15.36
CA SER A 98 -6.56 -0.48 -15.42
C SER A 98 -5.68 -1.05 -14.29
N LEU A 99 -5.69 -0.47 -13.09
CA LEU A 99 -4.96 -1.03 -11.92
C LEU A 99 -5.29 -2.50 -11.62
N SER A 100 -6.53 -2.93 -11.91
CA SER A 100 -6.98 -4.31 -11.75
C SER A 100 -6.26 -5.33 -12.64
N ASP A 101 -5.64 -4.86 -13.73
CA ASP A 101 -5.10 -5.71 -14.78
C ASP A 101 -3.63 -6.07 -14.52
N PHE A 102 -3.03 -5.46 -13.49
CA PHE A 102 -1.63 -5.66 -13.10
C PHE A 102 -1.52 -6.38 -11.75
N LEU A 103 -0.47 -7.18 -11.63
CA LEU A 103 0.00 -7.71 -10.35
C LEU A 103 1.30 -6.99 -10.01
N VAL A 104 1.28 -6.22 -8.92
CA VAL A 104 2.36 -5.30 -8.54
C VAL A 104 3.20 -5.85 -7.38
#